data_AF-A0A535RHH4-F1
#
_entry.id   AF-A0A535RHH4-F1
#
_cell.length_a   1.000
_cell.length_b   1.000
_cell.length_c   1.000
_cell.angle_alpha   90.00
_cell.angle_beta   90.00
_cell.angle_gamma   90.00
#
_symmetry.space_group_name_H-M   'P 1'
#
loop_
_entity.id
_entity.type
_entity.pdbx_description
1 polymer ?
#
loop_
_entity_poly.entity_id
_entity_poly.type
_entity_poly.pdbx_seq_one_letter_code
_entity_poly.pdbx_strand_id
1 'polypeptide(L)'
;MSRALRPYALQIAFVLYIPFLLFLDAHLVSVYEQYALGVLTFVVLYLSSRGSPPEERRQVWLCVVLATGFEIWGSLVWGLYRYQLHNLPLYVPPGHGLVYLFGLTAARTPLFTRHREAVTRVALTLAAVWAVSGLTWLPLLTGRVDVSGALCLPLFAWFVLRTPRAAIFAGIFFCTSLLEIFGTSFGNWRWAEAAPY
;
A
#
# COMPACT_ATOMS: atom_id res chain seq x y z
N MET A 1 7.95 12.11 -22.46
CA MET A 1 6.63 11.64 -22.02
C MET A 1 5.53 12.32 -22.83
N SER A 2 4.63 11.56 -23.46
CA SER A 2 3.53 12.11 -24.28
C SER A 2 2.61 13.02 -23.44
N ARG A 3 1.96 14.02 -24.06
CA ARG A 3 1.04 14.94 -23.34
C ARG A 3 -0.06 14.18 -22.59
N ALA A 4 -0.50 13.03 -23.10
CA ALA A 4 -1.54 12.19 -22.51
C ALA A 4 -1.12 11.52 -21.18
N LEU A 5 0.17 11.21 -21.00
CA LEU A 5 0.68 10.51 -19.81
C LEU A 5 1.13 11.46 -18.70
N ARG A 6 1.32 12.76 -19.00
CA ARG A 6 1.74 13.77 -18.01
C ARG A 6 0.91 13.76 -16.72
N PRO A 7 -0.44 13.63 -16.75
CA PRO A 7 -1.23 13.60 -15.53
C PRO A 7 -1.01 12.35 -14.65
N TYR A 8 -0.40 11.30 -15.20
CA TYR A 8 -0.20 10.01 -14.55
C TYR A 8 1.26 9.75 -14.15
N ALA A 9 2.13 10.75 -14.31
CA ALA A 9 3.58 10.62 -14.11
C ALA A 9 3.94 10.03 -12.74
N LEU A 10 3.34 10.56 -11.68
CA LEU A 10 3.61 10.12 -10.30
C LEU A 10 3.08 8.70 -10.06
N GLN A 11 1.92 8.37 -10.62
CA GLN A 11 1.31 7.05 -10.47
C GLN A 11 2.16 5.99 -11.16
N ILE A 12 2.62 6.26 -12.39
CA ILE A 12 3.53 5.38 -13.12
C ILE A 12 4.84 5.25 -12.34
N ALA A 13 5.41 6.35 -11.86
CA ALA A 13 6.64 6.32 -11.07
C ALA A 13 6.49 5.44 -9.83
N PHE A 14 5.40 5.55 -9.07
CA PHE A 14 5.19 4.76 -7.86
C PHE A 14 4.89 3.28 -8.16
N VAL A 15 4.10 2.99 -9.19
CA VAL A 15 3.81 1.61 -9.63
C VAL A 15 5.06 0.88 -10.11
N LEU A 16 6.08 1.61 -10.60
CA LEU A 16 7.38 1.04 -10.95
C LEU A 16 8.33 1.00 -9.76
N TYR A 17 8.37 2.08 -8.98
CA TYR A 17 9.29 2.23 -7.85
C TYR A 17 9.03 1.22 -6.74
N ILE A 18 7.77 0.99 -6.36
CA ILE A 18 7.42 0.11 -5.24
C ILE A 18 7.85 -1.34 -5.51
N PRO A 19 7.46 -2.00 -6.62
CA PRO A 19 7.90 -3.37 -6.90
C PRO A 19 9.41 -3.47 -7.08
N PHE A 20 10.04 -2.46 -7.71
CA PHE A 20 11.48 -2.45 -7.89
C PHE A 20 12.22 -2.37 -6.54
N LEU A 21 11.76 -1.51 -5.63
CA LEU A 21 12.33 -1.41 -4.29
C LEU A 21 12.14 -2.71 -3.49
N LEU A 22 10.95 -3.32 -3.55
CA LEU A 22 10.68 -4.61 -2.90
C LEU A 22 11.55 -5.73 -3.48
N PHE A 23 11.72 -5.76 -4.80
CA PHE A 23 12.62 -6.71 -5.47
C PHE A 23 14.07 -6.53 -5.02
N LEU A 24 14.57 -5.31 -4.94
CA LEU A 24 15.91 -5.04 -4.41
C LEU A 24 16.04 -5.51 -2.97
N ASP A 25 15.09 -5.13 -2.12
CA ASP A 25 15.07 -5.51 -0.71
C ASP A 25 15.11 -7.03 -0.54
N ALA A 26 14.35 -7.80 -1.33
CA ALA A 26 14.29 -9.26 -1.25
C ALA A 26 15.64 -9.97 -1.51
N HIS A 27 16.63 -9.26 -2.08
CA HIS A 27 17.97 -9.78 -2.32
C HIS A 27 19.02 -9.20 -1.34
N LEU A 28 18.61 -8.34 -0.41
CA LEU A 28 19.50 -7.79 0.61
C LEU A 28 19.71 -8.79 1.73
N VAL A 29 20.93 -8.79 2.27
CA VAL A 29 21.32 -9.66 3.39
C VAL A 29 21.66 -8.86 4.64
N SER A 30 21.64 -7.51 4.55
CA SER A 30 22.07 -6.61 5.61
C SER A 30 21.08 -5.49 5.88
N VAL A 31 20.84 -5.20 7.16
CA VAL A 31 19.99 -4.08 7.61
C VAL A 31 20.58 -2.73 7.19
N TYR A 32 21.91 -2.62 7.05
CA TYR A 32 22.55 -1.37 6.60
C TYR A 32 22.19 -1.03 5.15
N GLU A 33 22.01 -2.03 4.29
CA GLU A 33 21.56 -1.83 2.91
C GLU A 33 20.10 -1.36 2.88
N GLN A 34 19.25 -1.87 3.78
CA GLN A 34 17.89 -1.37 3.96
C GLN A 34 17.84 0.09 4.44
N TYR A 35 18.85 0.57 5.19
CA TYR A 35 18.93 1.98 5.55
C TYR A 35 19.15 2.87 4.33
N ALA A 36 19.96 2.41 3.35
CA ALA A 36 20.13 3.13 2.10
C ALA A 36 18.80 3.20 1.31
N LEU A 37 18.06 2.10 1.24
CA LEU A 37 16.70 2.09 0.67
C LEU A 37 15.76 3.01 1.45
N GLY A 38 15.85 3.04 2.78
CA GLY A 38 15.10 3.95 3.64
C GLY A 38 15.34 5.41 3.31
N VAL A 39 16.61 5.84 3.29
CA VAL A 39 17.02 7.20 2.92
C VAL A 39 16.52 7.55 1.52
N LEU A 40 16.71 6.66 0.55
CA LEU A 40 16.20 6.84 -0.82
C LEU A 40 14.69 7.05 -0.82
N THR A 41 13.93 6.23 -0.08
CA THR A 41 12.47 6.32 -0.03
C THR A 41 12.00 7.61 0.63
N PHE A 42 12.67 8.07 1.69
CA PHE A 42 12.42 9.38 2.27
C PHE A 42 12.66 10.52 1.28
N VAL A 43 13.76 10.46 0.49
CA VAL A 43 14.04 11.45 -0.56
C VAL A 43 12.96 11.43 -1.63
N VAL A 44 12.56 10.24 -2.12
CA VAL A 44 11.48 10.08 -3.11
C VAL A 44 10.17 10.65 -2.58
N LEU A 45 9.79 10.33 -1.33
CA LEU A 45 8.59 10.87 -0.69
C LEU A 45 8.65 12.39 -0.57
N TYR A 46 9.74 12.92 -0.04
CA TYR A 46 9.93 14.35 0.13
C TYR A 46 9.79 15.08 -1.21
N LEU A 47 10.55 14.67 -2.22
CA LEU A 47 10.54 15.29 -3.55
C LEU A 47 9.17 15.20 -4.23
N SER A 48 8.52 14.03 -4.16
CA SER A 48 7.20 13.81 -4.76
C SER A 48 6.10 14.61 -4.06
N SER A 49 6.19 14.78 -2.73
CA SER A 49 5.23 15.55 -1.96
C SER A 49 5.30 17.06 -2.20
N ARG A 50 6.42 17.59 -2.75
CA ARG A 50 6.59 19.04 -2.99
C ARG A 50 5.55 19.61 -3.96
N GLY A 51 5.03 18.79 -4.87
CA GLY A 51 3.98 19.20 -5.81
C GLY A 51 2.57 19.28 -5.20
N SER A 52 2.41 18.85 -3.94
CA SER A 52 1.10 18.82 -3.25
C SER A 52 0.90 20.04 -2.34
N PRO A 53 -0.35 20.49 -2.13
CA PRO A 53 -0.67 21.55 -1.18
C PRO A 53 -0.11 21.30 0.23
N PRO A 54 0.19 22.36 1.02
CA PRO A 54 0.76 22.21 2.37
C PRO A 54 -0.05 21.30 3.31
N GLU A 55 -1.39 21.33 3.20
CA GLU A 55 -2.27 20.48 4.01
C GLU A 55 -2.13 19.00 3.67
N GLU A 56 -2.06 18.65 2.39
CA GLU A 56 -1.83 17.27 1.93
C GLU A 56 -0.45 16.79 2.37
N ARG A 57 0.58 17.64 2.29
CA ARG A 57 1.92 17.32 2.78
C ARG A 57 1.89 17.00 4.27
N ARG A 58 1.17 17.79 5.08
CA ARG A 58 0.98 17.51 6.51
C ARG A 58 0.30 16.16 6.74
N GLN A 59 -0.75 15.85 5.97
CA GLN A 59 -1.44 14.56 6.08
C GLN A 59 -0.53 13.38 5.72
N VAL A 60 0.30 13.52 4.66
CA VAL A 60 1.29 12.50 4.26
C VAL A 60 2.27 12.22 5.40
N TRP A 61 2.87 13.26 6.00
CA TRP A 61 3.81 13.07 7.11
C TRP A 61 3.14 12.55 8.39
N LEU A 62 1.90 12.96 8.66
CA LEU A 62 1.11 12.39 9.74
C LEU A 62 0.84 10.90 9.51
N CYS A 63 0.52 10.51 8.26
CA CYS A 63 0.35 9.12 7.87
C CYS A 63 1.63 8.32 8.10
N VAL A 64 2.82 8.85 7.75
CA VAL A 64 4.10 8.21 8.06
C VAL A 64 4.22 7.90 9.55
N VAL A 65 3.96 8.89 10.42
CA VAL A 65 4.07 8.71 11.88
C VAL A 65 3.07 7.66 12.39
N LEU A 66 1.79 7.79 12.03
CA LEU A 66 0.74 6.89 12.52
C LEU A 66 0.93 5.46 12.00
N ALA A 67 1.21 5.31 10.70
CA ALA A 67 1.43 4.00 10.09
C ALA A 67 2.68 3.32 10.66
N THR A 68 3.75 4.07 10.95
CA THR A 68 4.92 3.52 11.65
C THR A 68 4.56 2.96 13.02
N GLY A 69 3.70 3.65 13.78
CA GLY A 69 3.21 3.13 15.06
C GLY A 69 2.44 1.81 14.89
N PHE A 70 1.54 1.74 13.91
CA PHE A 70 0.80 0.51 13.60
C PHE A 70 1.69 -0.62 13.06
N GLU A 71 2.73 -0.30 12.29
CA GLU A 71 3.71 -1.26 11.80
C GLU A 71 4.54 -1.84 12.93
N ILE A 72 5.03 -1.00 13.85
CA ILE A 72 5.76 -1.47 15.04
C ILE A 72 4.85 -2.38 15.86
N TRP A 73 3.60 -1.97 16.08
CA TRP A 73 2.63 -2.78 16.80
C TRP A 73 2.33 -4.11 16.08
N GLY A 74 2.01 -4.08 14.80
CA GLY A 74 1.63 -5.25 14.01
C GLY A 74 2.78 -6.23 13.82
N SER A 75 3.98 -5.76 13.51
CA SER A 75 5.12 -6.62 13.17
C SER A 75 6.00 -7.01 14.37
N LEU A 76 6.31 -6.06 15.27
CA LEU A 76 7.28 -6.30 16.34
C LEU A 76 6.62 -6.67 17.68
N VAL A 77 5.47 -6.06 18.00
CA VAL A 77 4.79 -6.29 19.29
C VAL A 77 3.81 -7.45 19.21
N TRP A 78 2.91 -7.44 18.23
CA TRP A 78 1.90 -8.48 18.03
C TRP A 78 2.48 -9.65 17.22
N GLY A 79 3.30 -9.37 16.21
CA GLY A 79 3.88 -10.40 15.35
C GLY A 79 2.88 -10.99 14.35
N LEU A 80 1.92 -10.18 13.87
CA LEU A 80 0.97 -10.55 12.82
C LEU A 80 1.68 -10.92 11.51
N TYR A 81 2.81 -10.28 11.23
CA TYR A 81 3.70 -10.60 10.12
C TYR A 81 5.14 -10.28 10.50
N ARG A 82 6.09 -10.87 9.79
CA ARG A 82 7.52 -10.65 9.99
C ARG A 82 8.20 -10.33 8.68
N TYR A 83 9.01 -9.27 8.68
CA TYR A 83 9.91 -8.95 7.57
C TYR A 83 11.09 -9.94 7.53
N GLN A 84 11.69 -10.09 6.35
CA GLN A 84 12.77 -11.04 6.07
C GLN A 84 13.97 -10.95 7.01
N LEU A 85 14.39 -9.73 7.37
CA LEU A 85 15.53 -9.49 8.27
C LEU A 85 15.10 -9.30 9.74
N HIS A 86 13.84 -9.62 10.06
CA HIS A 86 13.25 -9.56 11.41
C HIS A 86 13.28 -8.18 12.08
N ASN A 87 13.58 -7.12 11.33
CA ASN A 87 13.44 -5.72 11.71
C ASN A 87 12.26 -5.07 10.97
N LEU A 88 11.91 -3.85 11.34
CA LEU A 88 11.08 -2.98 10.49
C LEU A 88 12.00 -2.29 9.47
N PRO A 89 11.88 -2.56 8.15
CA PRO A 89 12.73 -1.92 7.16
C PRO A 89 12.49 -0.40 7.12
N LEU A 90 13.57 0.39 7.06
CA LEU A 90 13.48 1.84 7.18
C LEU A 90 12.73 2.51 6.00
N TYR A 91 12.56 1.81 4.89
CA TYR A 91 11.75 2.27 3.76
C TYR A 91 10.24 2.13 4.00
N VAL A 92 9.80 1.33 4.97
CA VAL A 92 8.37 1.10 5.24
C VAL A 92 7.66 2.38 5.74
N PRO A 93 8.20 3.12 6.73
CA PRO A 93 7.62 4.40 7.15
C PRO A 93 7.36 5.39 5.99
N PRO A 94 8.36 5.80 5.17
CA PRO A 94 8.10 6.68 4.05
C PRO A 94 7.31 5.98 2.92
N GLY A 95 7.35 4.66 2.82
CA GLY A 95 6.52 3.86 1.92
C GLY A 95 5.02 4.06 2.16
N HIS A 96 4.57 4.07 3.42
CA HIS A 96 3.19 4.43 3.78
C HIS A 96 2.82 5.85 3.33
N GLY A 97 3.76 6.79 3.48
CA GLY A 97 3.62 8.13 2.93
C GLY A 97 3.43 8.15 1.41
N LEU A 98 4.19 7.32 0.68
CA LEU A 98 4.07 7.18 -0.78
C LEU A 98 2.71 6.59 -1.19
N VAL A 99 2.22 5.58 -0.48
CA VAL A 99 0.90 4.97 -0.70
C VAL A 99 -0.22 6.00 -0.47
N TYR A 100 -0.14 6.77 0.62
CA TYR A 100 -1.13 7.81 0.89
C TYR A 100 -1.07 8.95 -0.15
N LEU A 101 0.13 9.38 -0.53
CA LEU A 101 0.35 10.36 -1.59
C LEU A 101 -0.14 9.84 -2.95
N PHE A 102 0.03 8.54 -3.25
CA PHE A 102 -0.54 7.89 -4.42
C PHE A 102 -2.06 8.07 -4.43
N GLY A 103 -2.75 7.75 -3.33
CA GLY A 103 -4.20 7.93 -3.22
C GLY A 103 -4.66 9.36 -3.46
N LEU A 104 -4.00 10.33 -2.81
CA LEU A 104 -4.30 11.76 -2.97
C LEU A 104 -4.13 12.23 -4.42
N THR A 105 -3.01 11.86 -5.04
CA THR A 105 -2.69 12.30 -6.41
C THR A 105 -3.50 11.54 -7.46
N ALA A 106 -3.76 10.24 -7.26
CA ALA A 106 -4.59 9.41 -8.12
C ALA A 106 -6.01 9.97 -8.20
N ALA A 107 -6.58 10.41 -7.07
CA ALA A 107 -7.92 11.00 -7.01
C ALA A 107 -8.07 12.27 -7.89
N ARG A 108 -6.97 12.93 -8.28
CA ARG A 108 -6.95 14.10 -9.16
C ARG A 108 -6.68 13.78 -10.63
N THR A 109 -6.38 12.54 -10.96
CA THR A 109 -6.10 12.15 -12.36
C THR A 109 -7.36 12.22 -13.23
N PRO A 110 -7.24 12.39 -14.56
CA PRO A 110 -8.38 12.42 -15.45
C PRO A 110 -9.26 11.16 -15.36
N LEU A 111 -8.65 9.99 -15.16
CA LEU A 111 -9.38 8.72 -14.96
C LEU A 111 -10.30 8.78 -13.73
N PHE A 112 -9.76 9.17 -12.57
CA PHE A 112 -10.52 9.19 -11.32
C PHE A 112 -11.55 10.32 -11.28
N THR A 113 -11.26 11.46 -11.89
CA THR A 113 -12.19 12.59 -11.93
C THR A 113 -13.35 12.36 -12.89
N ARG A 114 -13.11 11.73 -14.06
CA ARG A 114 -14.17 11.44 -15.06
C ARG A 114 -14.96 10.16 -14.75
N HIS A 115 -14.32 9.16 -14.14
CA HIS A 115 -14.91 7.83 -13.95
C HIS A 115 -14.92 7.39 -12.48
N ARG A 116 -15.07 8.35 -11.56
CA ARG A 116 -15.04 8.14 -10.10
C ARG A 116 -15.85 6.92 -9.65
N GLU A 117 -17.13 6.86 -10.00
CA GLU A 117 -18.00 5.78 -9.56
C GLU A 117 -17.58 4.42 -10.11
N ALA A 118 -17.12 4.37 -11.35
CA ALA A 118 -16.66 3.13 -11.97
C ALA A 118 -15.38 2.63 -11.29
N VAL A 119 -14.40 3.52 -11.07
CA VAL A 119 -13.16 3.21 -10.37
C VAL A 119 -13.43 2.71 -8.95
N THR A 120 -14.32 3.39 -8.22
CA THR A 120 -14.72 2.98 -6.88
C THR A 120 -15.42 1.62 -6.88
N ARG A 121 -16.35 1.36 -7.82
CA ARG A 121 -17.01 0.06 -7.96
C ARG A 121 -16.02 -1.06 -8.28
N VAL A 122 -15.04 -0.80 -9.15
CA VAL A 122 -13.97 -1.75 -9.47
C VAL A 122 -13.15 -2.06 -8.22
N ALA A 123 -12.74 -1.05 -7.44
CA ALA A 123 -12.00 -1.27 -6.20
C ALA A 123 -12.79 -2.13 -5.20
N LEU A 124 -14.08 -1.84 -4.99
CA LEU A 124 -14.95 -2.64 -4.12
C LEU A 124 -15.14 -4.07 -4.62
N THR A 125 -15.34 -4.23 -5.93
CA THR A 125 -15.54 -5.56 -6.54
C THR A 125 -14.28 -6.40 -6.39
N LEU A 126 -13.11 -5.83 -6.66
CA LEU A 126 -11.83 -6.52 -6.49
C LEU A 126 -11.57 -6.86 -5.02
N ALA A 127 -11.84 -5.95 -4.09
CA ALA A 127 -11.72 -6.22 -2.66
C ALA A 127 -12.67 -7.35 -2.21
N ALA A 128 -13.91 -7.34 -2.68
CA ALA A 128 -14.89 -8.38 -2.37
C ALA A 128 -14.50 -9.74 -2.97
N VAL A 129 -14.06 -9.76 -4.23
CA VAL A 129 -13.56 -10.97 -4.89
C VAL A 129 -12.35 -11.52 -4.13
N TRP A 130 -11.40 -10.67 -3.72
CA TRP A 130 -10.25 -11.08 -2.93
C TRP A 130 -10.68 -11.70 -1.60
N ALA A 131 -11.48 -11.00 -0.80
CA ALA A 131 -11.95 -11.48 0.50
C ALA A 131 -12.74 -12.80 0.40
N VAL A 132 -13.68 -12.90 -0.56
CA VAL A 132 -14.44 -14.15 -0.78
C VAL A 132 -13.51 -15.27 -1.24
N SER A 133 -12.56 -15.00 -2.12
CA SER A 133 -11.58 -15.99 -2.58
C SER A 133 -10.73 -16.51 -1.42
N GLY A 134 -10.29 -15.61 -0.55
CA GLY A 134 -9.50 -15.90 0.65
C GLY A 134 -10.23 -16.73 1.70
N LEU A 135 -11.57 -16.68 1.71
CA LEU A 135 -12.41 -17.53 2.57
C LEU A 135 -12.82 -18.87 1.95
N THR A 136 -12.73 -19.02 0.63
CA THR A 136 -13.37 -20.14 -0.09
C THR A 136 -12.36 -21.06 -0.78
N TRP A 137 -11.77 -20.64 -1.90
CA TRP A 137 -10.96 -21.51 -2.74
C TRP A 137 -9.45 -21.30 -2.59
N LEU A 138 -9.00 -20.09 -2.24
CA LEU A 138 -7.57 -19.87 -1.95
C LEU A 138 -7.04 -20.74 -0.82
N PRO A 139 -7.79 -21.02 0.28
CA PRO A 139 -7.34 -21.93 1.32
C PRO A 139 -7.04 -23.34 0.82
N LEU A 140 -7.68 -23.79 -0.27
CA LEU A 140 -7.42 -25.09 -0.88
C LEU A 140 -6.04 -25.15 -1.57
N LEU A 141 -5.49 -23.99 -1.95
CA LEU A 141 -4.18 -23.85 -2.59
C LEU A 141 -3.09 -23.43 -1.60
N THR A 142 -3.41 -22.53 -0.68
CA THR A 142 -2.45 -21.92 0.26
C THR A 142 -2.44 -22.60 1.62
N GLY A 143 -3.47 -23.40 1.94
CA GLY A 143 -3.69 -23.99 3.26
C GLY A 143 -4.17 -23.00 4.33
N ARG A 144 -4.53 -21.76 3.96
CA ARG A 144 -4.75 -20.65 4.91
C ARG A 144 -6.00 -19.84 4.58
N VAL A 145 -6.80 -19.50 5.60
CA VAL A 145 -8.10 -18.82 5.49
C VAL A 145 -8.01 -17.35 5.87
N ASP A 146 -8.39 -16.48 4.93
CA ASP A 146 -8.35 -15.00 5.00
C ASP A 146 -9.57 -14.35 5.71
N VAL A 147 -9.59 -14.47 7.04
CA VAL A 147 -10.52 -13.84 7.97
C VAL A 147 -10.35 -12.31 8.16
N SER A 148 -9.20 -11.78 8.53
CA SER A 148 -8.88 -10.35 8.57
C SER A 148 -9.10 -9.64 7.25
N GLY A 149 -8.71 -10.20 6.09
CA GLY A 149 -9.09 -9.61 4.80
C GLY A 149 -10.61 -9.50 4.63
N ALA A 150 -11.35 -10.52 5.07
CA ALA A 150 -12.81 -10.49 5.11
C ALA A 150 -13.38 -9.48 6.13
N LEU A 151 -12.74 -9.29 7.29
CA LEU A 151 -13.12 -8.30 8.29
C LEU A 151 -12.79 -6.86 7.85
N CYS A 152 -11.74 -6.68 7.06
CA CYS A 152 -11.34 -5.40 6.49
C CYS A 152 -12.31 -4.95 5.39
N LEU A 153 -12.95 -5.87 4.66
CA LEU A 153 -13.86 -5.54 3.57
C LEU A 153 -15.04 -4.65 4.01
N PRO A 154 -15.83 -4.96 5.07
CA PRO A 154 -16.90 -4.07 5.54
C PRO A 154 -16.40 -2.67 5.92
N LEU A 155 -15.23 -2.57 6.57
CA LEU A 155 -14.64 -1.29 6.94
C LEU A 155 -14.25 -0.48 5.70
N PHE A 156 -13.59 -1.12 4.74
CA PHE A 156 -13.23 -0.52 3.47
C PHE A 156 -14.48 -0.07 2.70
N ALA A 157 -15.50 -0.94 2.61
CA ALA A 157 -16.76 -0.64 1.97
C ALA A 157 -17.46 0.56 2.63
N TRP A 158 -17.44 0.65 3.96
CA TRP A 158 -18.00 1.79 4.68
C TRP A 158 -17.29 3.10 4.29
N PHE A 159 -15.97 3.15 4.33
CA PHE A 159 -15.21 4.36 3.96
C PHE A 159 -15.44 4.76 2.49
N VAL A 160 -15.49 3.78 1.60
CA VAL A 160 -15.66 4.02 0.18
C VAL A 160 -17.08 4.47 -0.17
N LEU A 161 -18.11 3.88 0.45
CA LEU A 161 -19.50 4.17 0.14
C LEU A 161 -20.05 5.39 0.90
N ARG A 162 -19.49 5.73 2.07
CA ARG A 162 -20.04 6.78 2.94
C ARG A 162 -19.25 8.08 2.95
N THR A 163 -18.04 8.13 2.37
CA THR A 163 -17.22 9.34 2.41
C THR A 163 -17.07 10.02 1.04
N PRO A 164 -16.98 11.37 0.99
CA PRO A 164 -16.68 12.08 -0.24
C PRO A 164 -15.24 11.82 -0.74
N ARG A 165 -14.42 11.08 0.02
CA ARG A 165 -13.02 10.74 -0.30
C ARG A 165 -12.86 9.34 -0.91
N ALA A 166 -13.94 8.71 -1.36
CA ALA A 166 -13.95 7.39 -1.99
C ALA A 166 -12.84 7.15 -3.04
N ALA A 167 -12.54 8.17 -3.86
CA ALA A 167 -11.48 8.12 -4.87
C ALA A 167 -10.08 7.91 -4.27
N ILE A 168 -9.79 8.53 -3.12
CA ILE A 168 -8.52 8.37 -2.41
C ILE A 168 -8.41 6.94 -1.89
N PHE A 169 -9.46 6.42 -1.26
CA PHE A 169 -9.50 5.05 -0.75
C PHE A 169 -9.33 4.00 -1.86
N ALA A 170 -9.96 4.20 -3.01
CA ALA A 170 -9.76 3.32 -4.17
C ALA A 170 -8.31 3.36 -4.67
N GLY A 171 -7.70 4.55 -4.74
CA GLY A 171 -6.28 4.69 -5.11
C GLY A 171 -5.34 3.99 -4.13
N ILE A 172 -5.57 4.16 -2.82
CA ILE A 172 -4.81 3.47 -1.77
C ILE A 172 -4.98 1.96 -1.94
N PHE A 173 -6.21 1.46 -2.09
CA PHE A 173 -6.48 0.03 -2.26
C PHE A 173 -5.70 -0.60 -3.42
N PHE A 174 -5.65 0.06 -4.59
CA PHE A 174 -4.86 -0.45 -5.71
C PHE A 174 -3.36 -0.48 -5.40
N CYS A 175 -2.85 0.57 -4.76
CA CYS A 175 -1.43 0.67 -4.42
C CYS A 175 -1.03 -0.36 -3.35
N THR A 176 -1.85 -0.54 -2.31
CA THR A 176 -1.63 -1.55 -1.27
C THR A 176 -1.79 -2.96 -1.82
N SER A 177 -2.74 -3.20 -2.73
CA SER A 177 -2.88 -4.51 -3.40
C SER A 177 -1.64 -4.87 -4.20
N LEU A 178 -1.06 -3.90 -4.92
CA LEU A 178 0.19 -4.08 -5.64
C LEU A 178 1.35 -4.38 -4.68
N LEU A 179 1.47 -3.61 -3.60
CA LEU A 179 2.48 -3.83 -2.57
C LEU A 179 2.33 -5.23 -1.94
N GLU A 180 1.10 -5.64 -1.60
CA GLU A 180 0.80 -6.94 -0.99
C GLU A 180 1.22 -8.10 -1.90
N ILE A 181 0.84 -8.05 -3.19
CA ILE A 181 1.18 -9.07 -4.17
C ILE A 181 2.70 -9.19 -4.31
N PHE A 182 3.41 -8.10 -4.56
CA PHE A 182 4.86 -8.16 -4.80
C PHE A 182 5.65 -8.47 -3.53
N GLY A 183 5.31 -7.86 -2.40
CA GLY A 183 6.06 -8.02 -1.18
C GLY A 183 5.95 -9.41 -0.57
N THR A 184 4.77 -10.03 -0.63
CA THR A 184 4.61 -11.43 -0.21
C THR A 184 5.23 -12.40 -1.23
N SER A 185 5.09 -12.13 -2.54
CA SER A 185 5.67 -12.99 -3.59
C SER A 185 7.21 -13.00 -3.60
N PHE A 186 7.83 -11.85 -3.33
CA PHE A 186 9.28 -11.74 -3.21
C PHE A 186 9.81 -12.14 -1.83
N GLY A 187 8.92 -12.32 -0.85
CA GLY A 187 9.29 -12.74 0.50
C GLY A 187 9.81 -11.63 1.40
N ASN A 188 9.53 -10.35 1.09
CA ASN A 188 9.91 -9.21 1.92
C ASN A 188 9.30 -9.30 3.32
N TRP A 189 8.06 -9.77 3.43
CA TRP A 189 7.44 -10.19 4.69
C TRP A 189 6.60 -11.44 4.52
N ARG A 190 6.30 -12.08 5.64
CA ARG A 190 5.41 -13.24 5.73
C ARG A 190 4.43 -13.05 6.88
N TRP A 191 3.15 -13.27 6.59
CA TRP A 191 2.08 -13.29 7.58
C TRP A 191 2.19 -14.52 8.48
N ALA A 192 1.92 -14.35 9.78
CA ALA A 192 2.00 -15.41 10.78
C ALA A 192 0.91 -16.47 10.58
N GLU A 193 1.17 -17.72 10.97
CA GLU A 193 0.22 -18.84 10.83
C GLU A 193 -1.00 -18.71 11.74
N ALA A 194 -0.78 -18.17 12.93
CA ALA A 194 -1.83 -17.93 13.92
C ALA A 194 -2.50 -16.56 13.80
N ALA A 195 -2.01 -15.68 12.91
CA ALA A 195 -2.73 -14.45 12.61
C ALA A 195 -3.97 -14.83 11.78
N PRO A 196 -5.18 -14.32 12.11
CA PRO A 196 -6.28 -14.39 11.18
C PRO A 196 -5.79 -13.70 9.89
N TYR A 197 -5.69 -14.44 8.79
CA TYR A 197 -5.28 -13.84 7.50
C TYR A 197 -6.25 -12.77 7.11
#